data_AF-A0A6J6TU25-F1
#
_entry.id   AF-A0A6J6TU25-F1
#
_cell.length_a   1.000
_cell.length_b   1.000
_cell.length_c   1.000
_cell.angle_alpha   90.00
_cell.angle_beta   90.00
_cell.angle_gamma   90.00
#
_symmetry.space_group_name_H-M   'P 1'
#
loop_
_entity.id
_entity.type
_entity.pdbx_description
1 polymer ?
#
loop_
_entity_poly.entity_id
_entity_poly.type
_entity_poly.pdbx_seq_one_letter_code
_entity_poly.pdbx_strand_id
1 'polypeptide(L)'
;MILQKAKSAGISDFTLFGEVTNPTAFGLMTFIRENKMQTVLDFPFQTNATGFASGINDAASLNTFFLTDDYYTSPTSSASNLVTFLGNHDMGRVGFLLNSMKIQTPSELLARDELAHALMYFSRGIPTVYYGDEVGMTGSSNGDDQMARQDMFATKVSDWKSELRIGGRPVGNGNSFNLSKSNPLVKYLTQLAKLRAAHPALANATMQTRLAKGSVFAVSKKDPAENREYVVAFNNGAKSMSIEVNTATSTGGWKSILGKTTYKTTGSKLKFIVPALSTIVFRANNVIERVKVTSGKVSALVDDMTGYYKVSASLTSRDFLSVEFFVRTSVSSSWTSLGTDTNAPYSVFINPKEILGESIEIKARATNSKGEALELPTSQFTIPAP
;
A
#
# COMPACT_ATOMS: atom_id res chain seq x y z
N MET A 1 5.64 25.74 8.97
CA MET A 1 6.74 26.22 9.82
C MET A 1 8.00 25.35 9.74
N ILE A 2 7.94 24.02 9.98
CA ILE A 2 9.14 23.15 9.98
C ILE A 2 9.84 23.07 8.61
N LEU A 3 9.10 22.77 7.53
CA LEU A 3 9.69 22.65 6.17
C LEU A 3 10.29 23.98 5.68
N GLN A 4 9.63 25.09 5.95
CA GLN A 4 10.16 26.43 5.65
C GLN A 4 11.44 26.70 6.45
N LYS A 5 11.50 26.30 7.72
CA LYS A 5 12.70 26.45 8.55
C LYS A 5 13.85 25.61 8.01
N ALA A 6 13.60 24.34 7.65
CA ALA A 6 14.59 23.48 7.02
C ALA A 6 15.15 24.10 5.74
N LYS A 7 14.27 24.58 4.85
CA LYS A 7 14.67 25.29 3.61
C LYS A 7 15.50 26.54 3.91
N SER A 8 15.11 27.35 4.90
CA SER A 8 15.87 28.54 5.30
C SER A 8 17.25 28.22 5.88
N ALA A 9 17.44 27.01 6.40
CA ALA A 9 18.71 26.50 6.89
C ALA A 9 19.55 25.78 5.82
N GLY A 10 19.12 25.79 4.55
CA GLY A 10 19.82 25.13 3.44
C GLY A 10 19.60 23.63 3.33
N ILE A 11 18.58 23.07 3.99
CA ILE A 11 18.23 21.64 3.91
C ILE A 11 17.09 21.49 2.87
N SER A 12 17.43 21.05 1.66
CA SER A 12 16.49 20.92 0.53
C SER A 12 15.51 19.75 0.66
N ASP A 13 15.97 18.64 1.25
CA ASP A 13 15.26 17.35 1.23
C ASP A 13 14.86 16.88 2.64
N PHE A 14 14.48 17.84 3.49
CA PHE A 14 13.99 17.53 4.82
C PHE A 14 12.68 16.76 4.72
N THR A 15 12.66 15.55 5.27
CA THR A 15 11.47 14.71 5.33
C THR A 15 10.78 14.90 6.67
N LEU A 16 9.50 15.27 6.62
CA LEU A 16 8.61 15.35 7.77
C LEU A 16 7.51 14.31 7.65
N PHE A 17 7.35 13.48 8.66
CA PHE A 17 6.19 12.61 8.80
C PHE A 17 5.52 12.80 10.16
N GLY A 18 4.19 12.67 10.18
CA GLY A 18 3.39 12.80 11.39
C GLY A 18 3.04 11.44 11.99
N GLU A 19 3.23 11.31 13.30
CA GLU A 19 2.54 10.28 14.07
C GLU A 19 1.15 10.80 14.44
N VAL A 20 0.15 10.38 13.67
CA VAL A 20 -1.25 10.72 13.90
C VAL A 20 -2.01 9.41 14.07
N THR A 21 -2.32 9.07 15.31
CA THR A 21 -3.00 7.81 15.64
C THR A 21 -4.47 7.87 15.22
N ASN A 22 -4.74 7.57 13.95
CA ASN A 22 -6.09 7.49 13.39
C ASN A 22 -6.19 6.31 12.42
N PRO A 23 -7.09 5.35 12.63
CA PRO A 23 -7.17 4.13 11.82
C PRO A 23 -7.87 4.33 10.47
N THR A 24 -8.27 5.57 10.11
CA THR A 24 -9.03 5.84 8.90
C THR A 24 -8.33 6.82 7.96
N ALA A 25 -8.45 6.60 6.66
CA ALA A 25 -7.84 7.47 5.66
C ALA A 25 -8.46 8.88 5.65
N PHE A 26 -9.78 8.99 5.82
CA PHE A 26 -10.46 10.29 5.93
C PHE A 26 -10.06 11.07 7.19
N GLY A 27 -9.72 10.37 8.29
CA GLY A 27 -9.19 11.02 9.48
C GLY A 27 -7.77 11.56 9.30
N LEU A 28 -6.95 10.88 8.49
CA LEU A 28 -5.57 11.29 8.17
C LEU A 28 -5.47 12.33 7.05
N MET A 29 -6.46 12.38 6.14
CA MET A 29 -6.38 13.24 4.95
C MET A 29 -6.21 14.72 5.30
N THR A 30 -6.82 15.20 6.40
CA THR A 30 -6.76 16.62 6.80
C THR A 30 -5.33 17.06 7.11
N PHE A 31 -4.51 16.18 7.69
CA PHE A 31 -3.11 16.45 7.99
C PHE A 31 -2.27 16.61 6.71
N ILE A 32 -2.57 15.81 5.69
CA ILE A 32 -1.86 15.87 4.42
C ILE A 32 -2.38 17.05 3.57
N ARG A 33 -3.69 17.18 3.42
CA ARG A 33 -4.32 18.15 2.51
C ARG A 33 -4.40 19.55 3.07
N GLU A 34 -4.79 19.71 4.33
CA GLU A 34 -4.99 21.03 4.95
C GLU A 34 -3.71 21.48 5.65
N ASN A 35 -3.11 20.63 6.48
CA ASN A 35 -1.90 20.96 7.24
C ASN A 35 -0.60 20.82 6.42
N LYS A 36 -0.71 20.37 5.15
CA LYS A 36 0.40 20.24 4.19
C LYS A 36 1.56 19.39 4.72
N MET A 37 1.25 18.35 5.51
CA MET A 37 2.26 17.35 5.90
C MET A 37 2.68 16.54 4.69
N GLN A 38 3.99 16.27 4.54
CA GLN A 38 4.49 15.47 3.42
C GLN A 38 3.99 14.02 3.50
N THR A 39 3.90 13.47 4.72
CA THR A 39 3.42 12.11 4.96
C THR A 39 3.06 11.90 6.44
N VAL A 40 2.46 10.75 6.76
CA VAL A 40 2.09 10.31 8.11
C VAL A 40 2.37 8.81 8.27
N LEU A 41 2.40 8.33 9.51
CA LEU A 41 2.32 6.90 9.81
C LEU A 41 0.96 6.34 9.34
N ASP A 42 1.01 5.25 8.59
CA ASP A 42 -0.17 4.65 7.97
C ASP A 42 -0.87 3.65 8.92
N PHE A 43 -1.50 4.18 9.97
CA PHE A 43 -2.35 3.39 10.86
C PHE A 43 -3.48 2.63 10.13
N PRO A 44 -4.15 3.20 9.09
CA PRO A 44 -5.08 2.45 8.26
C PRO A 44 -4.44 1.21 7.62
N PHE A 45 -3.24 1.34 7.04
CA PHE A 45 -2.50 0.20 6.51
C PHE A 45 -2.20 -0.82 7.60
N GLN A 46 -1.68 -0.38 8.75
CA GLN A 46 -1.34 -1.27 9.87
C GLN A 46 -2.53 -2.14 10.28
N THR A 47 -3.71 -1.53 10.48
CA THR A 47 -4.93 -2.23 10.89
C THR A 47 -5.38 -3.23 9.82
N ASN A 48 -5.38 -2.83 8.56
CA ASN A 48 -5.87 -3.67 7.47
C ASN A 48 -4.89 -4.80 7.11
N ALA A 49 -3.58 -4.54 7.15
CA ALA A 49 -2.55 -5.52 6.87
C ALA A 49 -2.48 -6.61 7.95
N THR A 50 -2.52 -6.23 9.23
CA THR A 50 -2.55 -7.20 10.34
C THR A 50 -3.86 -7.99 10.35
N GLY A 51 -5.01 -7.33 10.13
CA GLY A 51 -6.30 -7.99 10.02
C GLY A 51 -6.40 -8.96 8.83
N PHE A 52 -5.81 -8.61 7.69
CA PHE A 52 -5.72 -9.54 6.55
C PHE A 52 -4.80 -10.72 6.86
N ALA A 53 -3.59 -10.47 7.38
CA ALA A 53 -2.63 -11.53 7.68
C ALA A 53 -3.12 -12.53 8.76
N SER A 54 -3.83 -12.05 9.77
CA SER A 54 -4.44 -12.91 10.80
C SER A 54 -5.60 -13.76 10.28
N GLY A 55 -6.23 -13.34 9.18
CA GLY A 55 -7.41 -13.98 8.62
C GLY A 55 -8.74 -13.41 9.14
N ILE A 56 -8.72 -12.31 9.92
CA ILE A 56 -9.94 -11.57 10.29
C ILE A 56 -10.60 -10.99 9.04
N ASN A 57 -9.79 -10.31 8.23
CA ASN A 57 -10.26 -9.62 7.04
C ASN A 57 -10.02 -10.49 5.81
N ASP A 58 -10.99 -10.49 4.91
CA ASP A 58 -10.83 -11.12 3.60
C ASP A 58 -10.18 -10.15 2.59
N ALA A 59 -9.98 -10.62 1.36
CA ALA A 59 -9.41 -9.79 0.30
C ALA A 59 -10.31 -8.63 -0.12
N ALA A 60 -11.63 -8.72 0.07
CA ALA A 60 -12.57 -7.65 -0.28
C ALA A 60 -12.44 -6.48 0.70
N SER A 61 -12.33 -6.76 2.01
CA SER A 61 -12.02 -5.75 3.03
C SER A 61 -10.70 -5.04 2.73
N LEU A 62 -9.65 -5.79 2.37
CA LEU A 62 -8.35 -5.22 2.01
C LEU A 62 -8.44 -4.34 0.75
N ASN A 63 -9.24 -4.74 -0.25
CA ASN A 63 -9.48 -3.91 -1.42
C ASN A 63 -10.23 -2.62 -1.07
N THR A 64 -11.25 -2.68 -0.23
CA THR A 64 -11.97 -1.48 0.25
C THR A 64 -11.01 -0.50 0.92
N PHE A 65 -10.04 -0.98 1.69
CA PHE A 65 -8.99 -0.14 2.25
C PHE A 65 -8.14 0.55 1.16
N PHE A 66 -7.61 -0.20 0.18
CA PHE A 66 -6.79 0.41 -0.88
C PHE A 66 -7.57 1.38 -1.78
N LEU A 67 -8.90 1.24 -1.88
CA LEU A 67 -9.77 2.22 -2.55
C LEU A 67 -9.89 3.56 -1.82
N THR A 68 -9.38 3.66 -0.58
CA THR A 68 -9.32 4.91 0.19
C THR A 68 -8.02 5.69 -0.05
N ASP A 69 -7.07 5.16 -0.83
CA ASP A 69 -5.77 5.81 -1.07
C ASP A 69 -5.92 7.21 -1.71
N ASP A 70 -6.99 7.45 -2.46
CA ASP A 70 -7.23 8.72 -3.16
C ASP A 70 -7.50 9.90 -2.21
N TYR A 71 -7.85 9.64 -0.95
CA TYR A 71 -7.92 10.70 0.07
C TYR A 71 -6.58 11.42 0.24
N TYR A 72 -5.48 10.75 -0.09
CA TYR A 72 -4.12 11.29 0.01
C TYR A 72 -3.63 11.95 -1.28
N THR A 73 -4.34 11.81 -2.40
CA THR A 73 -3.91 12.29 -3.73
C THR A 73 -4.06 13.80 -3.85
N SER A 74 -2.95 14.53 -3.84
CA SER A 74 -2.88 15.99 -4.06
C SER A 74 -1.82 16.31 -5.13
N PRO A 75 -1.61 17.59 -5.50
CA PRO A 75 -0.50 17.95 -6.38
C PRO A 75 0.89 17.60 -5.81
N THR A 76 0.99 17.34 -4.51
CA THR A 76 2.25 17.14 -3.79
C THR A 76 2.32 15.87 -2.95
N SER A 77 1.26 15.06 -2.92
CA SER A 77 1.18 13.87 -2.07
C SER A 77 0.37 12.77 -2.72
N SER A 78 0.66 11.53 -2.34
CA SER A 78 -0.20 10.37 -2.59
C SER A 78 0.06 9.31 -1.53
N ALA A 79 -0.76 8.26 -1.53
CA ALA A 79 -0.63 7.16 -0.58
C ALA A 79 0.72 6.42 -0.69
N SER A 80 1.46 6.56 -1.79
CA SER A 80 2.77 5.94 -1.96
C SER A 80 3.86 6.55 -1.05
N ASN A 81 3.63 7.75 -0.51
CA ASN A 81 4.54 8.42 0.42
C ASN A 81 4.30 8.02 1.88
N LEU A 82 3.21 7.33 2.20
CA LEU A 82 2.84 6.96 3.56
C LEU A 82 3.83 5.97 4.18
N VAL A 83 4.12 6.15 5.47
CA VAL A 83 5.04 5.29 6.21
C VAL A 83 4.25 4.08 6.71
N THR A 84 4.41 2.93 6.05
CA THR A 84 3.70 1.70 6.37
C THR A 84 4.44 0.89 7.43
N PHE A 85 3.69 0.32 8.36
CA PHE A 85 4.22 -0.46 9.48
C PHE A 85 3.19 -1.52 9.91
N LEU A 86 3.63 -2.51 10.69
CA LEU A 86 2.76 -3.62 11.15
C LEU A 86 2.55 -3.63 12.67
N GLY A 87 3.48 -3.02 13.40
CA GLY A 87 3.46 -2.82 14.84
C GLY A 87 4.51 -1.77 15.21
N ASN A 88 4.48 -1.28 16.43
CA ASN A 88 5.44 -0.31 16.92
C ASN A 88 5.63 -0.43 18.45
N HIS A 89 6.42 0.49 18.99
CA HIS A 89 6.74 0.59 20.40
C HIS A 89 5.59 0.93 21.36
N ASP A 90 4.41 1.30 20.86
CA ASP A 90 3.27 1.72 21.67
C ASP A 90 2.11 0.73 21.58
N MET A 91 1.67 0.38 20.37
CA MET A 91 0.54 -0.54 20.16
C MET A 91 0.94 -2.03 20.24
N GLY A 92 2.24 -2.29 20.26
CA GLY A 92 2.79 -3.64 20.24
C GLY A 92 3.30 -4.11 18.89
N ARG A 93 4.04 -5.22 18.95
CA ARG A 93 4.72 -5.85 17.82
C ARG A 93 3.74 -6.63 16.95
N VAL A 94 4.04 -6.75 15.66
CA VAL A 94 3.21 -7.54 14.74
C VAL A 94 3.00 -8.98 15.24
N GLY A 95 4.04 -9.60 15.80
CA GLY A 95 3.95 -10.96 16.32
C GLY A 95 2.97 -11.11 17.48
N PHE A 96 2.89 -10.12 18.37
CA PHE A 96 1.87 -10.10 19.43
C PHE A 96 0.48 -9.82 18.86
N LEU A 97 0.34 -8.82 18.00
CA LEU A 97 -0.94 -8.43 17.40
C LEU A 97 -1.57 -9.59 16.61
N LEU A 98 -0.78 -10.32 15.83
CA LEU A 98 -1.26 -11.53 15.17
C LEU A 98 -1.65 -12.58 16.21
N ASN A 99 -0.79 -12.89 17.17
CA ASN A 99 -1.04 -13.92 18.19
C ASN A 99 -2.23 -13.62 19.11
N SER A 100 -2.55 -12.35 19.38
CA SER A 100 -3.62 -11.93 20.29
C SER A 100 -5.00 -12.08 19.67
N MET A 101 -5.12 -12.08 18.34
CA MET A 101 -6.40 -12.27 17.64
C MET A 101 -6.97 -13.69 17.77
N LYS A 102 -6.15 -14.69 18.13
CA LYS A 102 -6.55 -16.10 18.40
C LYS A 102 -7.36 -16.76 17.28
N ILE A 103 -7.14 -16.39 16.02
CA ILE A 103 -7.83 -16.98 14.86
C ILE A 103 -7.03 -18.11 14.22
N GLN A 104 -5.72 -17.99 14.29
CA GLN A 104 -4.76 -18.91 13.69
C GLN A 104 -4.27 -19.98 14.66
N THR A 105 -3.84 -21.12 14.12
CA THR A 105 -3.10 -22.10 14.92
C THR A 105 -1.68 -21.58 15.21
N PRO A 106 -1.04 -21.99 16.32
CA PRO A 106 0.34 -21.57 16.62
C PRO A 106 1.33 -21.89 15.49
N SER A 107 1.11 -22.98 14.75
CA SER A 107 1.93 -23.37 13.60
C SER A 107 1.83 -22.42 12.40
N GLU A 108 0.75 -21.64 12.28
CA GLU A 108 0.55 -20.69 11.18
C GLU A 108 1.19 -19.33 11.43
N LEU A 109 1.58 -19.02 12.67
CA LEU A 109 1.98 -17.68 13.08
C LEU A 109 3.18 -17.15 12.26
N LEU A 110 4.16 -18.01 11.94
CA LEU A 110 5.28 -17.65 11.08
C LEU A 110 4.83 -17.25 9.66
N ALA A 111 4.00 -18.07 9.02
CA ALA A 111 3.55 -17.80 7.65
C ALA A 111 2.67 -16.55 7.56
N ARG A 112 1.92 -16.24 8.63
CA ARG A 112 1.10 -15.02 8.71
C ARG A 112 1.95 -13.77 8.92
N ASP A 113 2.98 -13.86 9.74
CA ASP A 113 3.95 -12.78 9.91
C ASP A 113 4.71 -12.50 8.60
N GLU A 114 5.17 -13.55 7.91
CA GLU A 114 5.74 -13.46 6.56
C GLU A 114 4.75 -12.83 5.57
N LEU A 115 3.48 -13.23 5.59
CA LEU A 115 2.44 -12.67 4.72
C LEU A 115 2.19 -11.18 4.99
N ALA A 116 2.15 -10.76 6.26
CA ALA A 116 2.00 -9.36 6.65
C ALA A 116 3.16 -8.51 6.13
N HIS A 117 4.39 -8.99 6.30
CA HIS A 117 5.58 -8.33 5.80
C HIS A 117 5.61 -8.30 4.27
N ALA A 118 5.24 -9.39 3.59
CA ALA A 118 5.17 -9.40 2.13
C ALA A 118 4.17 -8.37 1.60
N LEU A 119 3.01 -8.24 2.24
CA LEU A 119 2.02 -7.21 1.90
C LEU A 119 2.59 -5.80 2.10
N MET A 120 3.29 -5.54 3.21
CA MET A 120 3.95 -4.24 3.46
C MET A 120 5.06 -3.95 2.44
N TYR A 121 5.88 -4.93 2.08
CA TYR A 121 6.99 -4.75 1.14
C TYR A 121 6.58 -4.63 -0.32
N PHE A 122 5.45 -5.23 -0.72
CA PHE A 122 5.07 -5.27 -2.14
C PHE A 122 3.80 -4.50 -2.50
N SER A 123 3.10 -3.91 -1.53
CA SER A 123 2.08 -2.89 -1.80
C SER A 123 2.72 -1.49 -1.91
N ARG A 124 1.92 -0.43 -1.74
CA ARG A 124 2.36 0.98 -1.80
C ARG A 124 2.78 1.47 -0.41
N GLY A 125 3.69 2.44 -0.34
CA GLY A 125 4.14 3.04 0.92
C GLY A 125 5.58 2.68 1.28
N ILE A 126 6.10 3.33 2.32
CA ILE A 126 7.49 3.22 2.79
C ILE A 126 7.53 2.19 3.94
N PRO A 127 7.97 0.94 3.69
CA PRO A 127 7.92 -0.13 4.68
C PRO A 127 8.88 0.17 5.84
N THR A 128 8.37 0.15 7.06
CA THR A 128 9.13 0.34 8.29
C THR A 128 8.98 -0.89 9.18
N VAL A 129 10.09 -1.62 9.36
CA VAL A 129 10.15 -2.79 10.24
C VAL A 129 10.55 -2.33 11.62
N TYR A 130 9.77 -2.70 12.63
CA TYR A 130 10.12 -2.40 14.02
C TYR A 130 11.20 -3.38 14.49
N TYR A 131 12.23 -2.87 15.16
CA TYR A 131 13.41 -3.67 15.52
C TYR A 131 13.00 -4.91 16.31
N GLY A 132 13.58 -6.07 16.03
CA GLY A 132 13.27 -7.31 16.71
C GLY A 132 12.16 -8.13 16.06
N ASP A 133 11.31 -7.52 15.21
CA ASP A 133 10.31 -8.27 14.43
C ASP A 133 11.00 -9.22 13.46
N GLU A 134 12.18 -8.85 12.92
CA GLU A 134 12.97 -9.72 12.04
C GLU A 134 13.49 -10.99 12.73
N VAL A 135 13.62 -10.97 14.06
CA VAL A 135 13.99 -12.13 14.89
C VAL A 135 12.79 -12.69 15.66
N GLY A 136 11.58 -12.30 15.28
CA GLY A 136 10.31 -12.83 15.75
C GLY A 136 9.96 -12.45 17.19
N MET A 137 10.45 -11.33 17.72
CA MET A 137 10.00 -10.86 19.03
C MET A 137 8.49 -10.63 19.02
N THR A 138 7.76 -11.18 19.99
CA THR A 138 6.33 -10.90 20.13
C THR A 138 6.07 -9.88 21.22
N GLY A 139 6.75 -9.97 22.36
CA GLY A 139 6.29 -9.32 23.59
C GLY A 139 5.35 -10.21 24.40
N SER A 140 4.88 -9.69 25.54
CA SER A 140 4.09 -10.42 26.54
C SER A 140 3.01 -9.54 27.18
N SER A 141 2.21 -10.11 28.09
CA SER A 141 1.12 -9.41 28.79
C SER A 141 0.11 -8.75 27.83
N ASN A 142 -0.08 -7.43 27.91
CA ASN A 142 -0.89 -6.59 27.03
C ASN A 142 -0.17 -6.22 25.71
N GLY A 143 1.13 -6.51 25.60
CA GLY A 143 1.94 -6.34 24.40
C GLY A 143 2.20 -4.89 24.00
N ASP A 144 1.81 -3.91 24.82
CA ASP A 144 1.98 -2.48 24.58
C ASP A 144 3.25 -1.91 25.26
N ASP A 145 3.63 -0.69 24.92
CA ASP A 145 4.69 0.11 25.56
C ASP A 145 5.94 -0.71 25.95
N GLN A 146 6.20 -0.87 27.25
CA GLN A 146 7.37 -1.58 27.78
C GLN A 146 7.40 -3.05 27.37
N MET A 147 6.23 -3.65 27.18
CA MET A 147 6.06 -5.04 26.72
C MET A 147 6.29 -5.20 25.21
N ALA A 148 6.61 -4.12 24.50
CA ALA A 148 7.05 -4.11 23.11
C ALA A 148 8.49 -3.59 22.93
N ARG A 149 9.24 -3.36 24.02
CA ARG A 149 10.56 -2.70 23.99
C ARG A 149 11.70 -3.59 24.50
N GLN A 150 11.62 -4.89 24.18
CA GLN A 150 12.62 -5.89 24.56
C GLN A 150 14.04 -5.52 24.09
N ASP A 151 15.04 -5.94 24.85
CA ASP A 151 16.44 -5.84 24.44
C ASP A 151 16.74 -6.76 23.26
N MET A 152 17.44 -6.24 22.24
CA MET A 152 18.10 -7.09 21.24
C MET A 152 19.31 -7.82 21.84
N PHE A 153 19.97 -7.22 22.83
CA PHE A 153 21.10 -7.79 23.55
C PHE A 153 20.66 -8.82 24.60
N ALA A 154 21.62 -9.37 25.34
CA ALA A 154 21.31 -10.23 26.48
C ALA A 154 20.54 -9.44 27.55
N THR A 155 19.32 -9.87 27.82
CA THR A 155 18.44 -9.15 28.75
C THR A 155 18.60 -9.58 30.20
N LYS A 156 18.43 -8.63 31.11
CA LYS A 156 18.30 -8.88 32.56
C LYS A 156 16.85 -9.03 33.01
N VAL A 157 15.88 -8.66 32.17
CA VAL A 157 14.44 -8.76 32.48
C VAL A 157 14.02 -10.21 32.37
N SER A 158 13.59 -10.82 33.48
CA SER A 158 13.26 -12.25 33.54
C SER A 158 12.16 -12.65 32.55
N ASP A 159 11.11 -11.84 32.43
CA ASP A 159 9.95 -12.17 31.58
C ASP A 159 10.35 -12.30 30.10
N TRP A 160 11.21 -11.40 29.61
CA TRP A 160 11.68 -11.36 28.22
C TRP A 160 12.50 -12.59 27.81
N LYS A 161 13.08 -13.31 28.78
CA LYS A 161 13.87 -14.53 28.52
C LYS A 161 13.00 -15.68 28.02
N SER A 162 11.75 -15.73 28.47
CA SER A 162 10.79 -16.81 28.18
C SER A 162 9.71 -16.45 27.16
N GLU A 163 9.69 -15.21 26.67
CA GLU A 163 8.72 -14.76 25.68
C GLU A 163 8.71 -15.62 24.42
N LEU A 164 7.51 -15.81 23.87
CA LEU A 164 7.32 -16.44 22.58
C LEU A 164 8.18 -15.71 21.53
N ARG A 165 8.79 -16.50 20.63
CA ARG A 165 9.41 -15.95 19.43
C ARG A 165 8.91 -16.66 18.19
N ILE A 166 8.50 -15.88 17.20
CA ILE A 166 8.07 -16.41 15.91
C ILE A 166 9.30 -16.94 15.17
N GLY A 167 9.22 -18.19 14.70
CA GLY A 167 10.33 -18.84 13.99
C GLY A 167 11.53 -19.21 14.87
N GLY A 168 11.39 -19.19 16.20
CA GLY A 168 12.50 -19.49 17.11
C GLY A 168 12.08 -19.93 18.52
N ARG A 169 13.08 -20.30 19.32
CA ARG A 169 12.89 -20.51 20.77
C ARG A 169 12.97 -19.16 21.50
N PRO A 170 12.43 -19.05 22.71
CA PRO A 170 12.70 -17.91 23.59
C PRO A 170 14.21 -17.67 23.75
N VAL A 171 14.61 -16.41 23.97
CA VAL A 171 16.02 -16.01 23.95
C VAL A 171 16.82 -16.52 25.15
N GLY A 172 16.16 -16.85 26.27
CA GLY A 172 16.83 -17.22 27.51
C GLY A 172 17.76 -16.11 27.98
N ASN A 173 19.01 -16.44 28.31
CA ASN A 173 20.06 -15.46 28.62
C ASN A 173 20.87 -15.02 27.38
N GLY A 174 20.40 -15.37 26.18
CA GLY A 174 21.11 -15.15 24.92
C GLY A 174 20.95 -13.74 24.36
N ASN A 175 21.60 -13.49 23.21
CA ASN A 175 21.53 -12.24 22.46
C ASN A 175 20.77 -12.49 21.14
N SER A 176 19.77 -11.66 20.84
CA SER A 176 18.91 -11.79 19.66
C SER A 176 19.66 -11.62 18.34
N PHE A 177 20.74 -10.82 18.31
CA PHE A 177 21.60 -10.69 17.13
C PHE A 177 22.26 -12.01 16.73
N ASN A 178 22.51 -12.92 17.69
CA ASN A 178 23.07 -14.24 17.39
C ASN A 178 22.05 -15.17 16.72
N LEU A 179 20.76 -14.90 16.90
CA LEU A 179 19.65 -15.69 16.31
C LEU A 179 19.33 -15.24 14.88
N SER A 180 19.84 -14.08 14.46
CA SER A 180 19.51 -13.44 13.18
C SER A 180 19.80 -14.33 11.96
N LYS A 181 20.87 -15.13 11.98
CA LYS A 181 21.22 -15.99 10.83
C LYS A 181 20.32 -17.22 10.69
N SER A 182 19.73 -17.69 11.80
CA SER A 182 18.90 -18.90 11.82
C SER A 182 17.41 -18.63 11.68
N ASN A 183 16.92 -17.46 12.12
CA ASN A 183 15.49 -17.17 12.11
C ASN A 183 14.95 -17.09 10.66
N PRO A 184 13.85 -17.80 10.33
CA PRO A 184 13.21 -17.73 9.01
C PRO A 184 12.77 -16.31 8.63
N LEU A 185 12.31 -15.48 9.57
CA LEU A 185 11.87 -14.11 9.30
C LEU A 185 13.02 -13.24 8.78
N VAL A 186 14.22 -13.29 9.37
CA VAL A 186 15.38 -12.56 8.83
C VAL A 186 15.65 -12.96 7.38
N LYS A 187 15.61 -14.25 7.06
CA LYS A 187 15.85 -14.74 5.69
C LYS A 187 14.78 -14.23 4.74
N TYR A 188 13.52 -14.28 5.15
CA TYR A 188 12.40 -13.84 4.34
C TYR A 188 12.41 -12.32 4.13
N LEU A 189 12.52 -11.51 5.19
CA LEU A 189 12.62 -10.05 5.08
C LEU A 189 13.83 -9.62 4.25
N THR A 190 14.97 -10.30 4.37
CA THR A 190 16.13 -10.06 3.50
C THR A 190 15.80 -10.34 2.04
N GLN A 191 15.06 -11.41 1.74
CA GLN A 191 14.61 -11.72 0.39
C GLN A 191 13.63 -10.66 -0.14
N LEU A 192 12.67 -10.21 0.68
CA LEU A 192 11.73 -9.15 0.32
C LEU A 192 12.45 -7.84 0.01
N ALA A 193 13.39 -7.43 0.87
CA ALA A 193 14.20 -6.22 0.67
C ALA A 193 15.05 -6.30 -0.60
N LYS A 194 15.70 -7.44 -0.87
CA LYS A 194 16.47 -7.66 -2.10
C LYS A 194 15.57 -7.58 -3.35
N LEU A 195 14.40 -8.20 -3.32
CA LEU A 195 13.45 -8.13 -4.42
C LEU A 195 12.95 -6.71 -4.66
N ARG A 196 12.56 -6.00 -3.59
CA ARG A 196 12.11 -4.59 -3.67
C ARG A 196 13.20 -3.67 -4.21
N ALA A 197 14.46 -3.89 -3.85
CA ALA A 197 15.59 -3.13 -4.37
C ALA A 197 15.93 -3.47 -5.84
N ALA A 198 15.89 -4.74 -6.22
CA ALA A 198 16.21 -5.20 -7.58
C ALA A 198 15.10 -4.92 -8.61
N HIS A 199 13.86 -4.73 -8.14
CA HIS A 199 12.68 -4.54 -8.98
C HIS A 199 11.90 -3.30 -8.53
N PRO A 200 12.20 -2.11 -9.07
CA PRO A 200 11.57 -0.85 -8.65
C PRO A 200 10.04 -0.84 -8.74
N ALA A 201 9.45 -1.62 -9.65
CA ALA A 201 8.00 -1.86 -9.71
C ALA A 201 7.39 -2.37 -8.40
N LEU A 202 8.14 -3.18 -7.64
CA LEU A 202 7.69 -3.71 -6.36
C LEU A 202 7.73 -2.66 -5.24
N ALA A 203 8.42 -1.53 -5.45
CA ALA A 203 8.52 -0.45 -4.48
C ALA A 203 7.26 0.45 -4.46
N ASN A 204 7.41 1.77 -4.65
CA ASN A 204 6.31 2.75 -4.60
C ASN A 204 5.73 3.09 -5.97
N ALA A 205 5.88 2.18 -6.93
CA ALA A 205 5.34 2.37 -8.27
C ALA A 205 3.81 2.17 -8.31
N THR A 206 3.21 2.56 -9.42
CA THR A 206 1.79 2.36 -9.71
C THR A 206 1.33 0.95 -9.38
N MET A 207 0.25 0.85 -8.63
CA MET A 207 -0.38 -0.39 -8.19
C MET A 207 -1.82 -0.40 -8.71
N GLN A 208 -2.30 -1.57 -9.13
CA GLN A 208 -3.70 -1.76 -9.54
C GLN A 208 -4.21 -3.09 -8.99
N THR A 209 -5.33 -3.06 -8.27
CA THR A 209 -6.00 -4.32 -7.86
C THR A 209 -6.52 -5.05 -9.09
N ARG A 210 -6.15 -6.33 -9.22
CA ARG A 210 -6.65 -7.23 -10.27
C ARG A 210 -7.68 -8.22 -9.76
N LEU A 211 -7.57 -8.62 -8.49
CA LEU A 211 -8.47 -9.59 -7.87
C LEU A 211 -8.51 -9.39 -6.35
N ALA A 212 -9.72 -9.43 -5.80
CA ALA A 212 -9.99 -9.44 -4.38
C ALA A 212 -11.14 -10.44 -4.16
N LYS A 213 -10.80 -11.71 -3.89
CA LYS A 213 -11.79 -12.79 -3.82
C LYS A 213 -11.46 -13.79 -2.72
N GLY A 214 -12.35 -13.90 -1.74
CA GLY A 214 -12.15 -14.76 -0.58
C GLY A 214 -10.83 -14.41 0.10
N SER A 215 -9.94 -15.39 0.24
CA SER A 215 -8.64 -15.18 0.89
C SER A 215 -7.55 -14.59 0.00
N VAL A 216 -7.79 -14.43 -1.30
CA VAL A 216 -6.76 -14.04 -2.26
C VAL A 216 -6.93 -12.60 -2.71
N PHE A 217 -5.89 -11.81 -2.48
CA PHE A 217 -5.74 -10.45 -2.98
C PHE A 217 -4.59 -10.43 -3.99
N ALA A 218 -4.80 -9.91 -5.19
CA ALA A 218 -3.77 -9.80 -6.21
C ALA A 218 -3.77 -8.41 -6.84
N VAL A 219 -2.57 -7.84 -6.95
CA VAL A 219 -2.30 -6.55 -7.57
C VAL A 219 -1.35 -6.74 -8.74
N SER A 220 -1.46 -5.88 -9.74
CA SER A 220 -0.34 -5.67 -10.65
C SER A 220 0.38 -4.37 -10.31
N LYS A 221 1.67 -4.30 -10.64
CA LYS A 221 2.50 -3.10 -10.52
C LYS A 221 3.28 -2.83 -11.80
N LYS A 222 3.56 -1.57 -12.07
CA LYS A 222 4.32 -1.16 -13.26
C LYS A 222 5.73 -0.70 -12.90
N ASP A 223 6.71 -1.21 -13.62
CA ASP A 223 8.06 -0.64 -13.67
C ASP A 223 8.04 0.62 -14.54
N PRO A 224 8.30 1.83 -14.00
CA PRO A 224 8.29 3.04 -14.81
C PRO A 224 9.47 3.12 -15.79
N ALA A 225 10.61 2.50 -15.48
CA ALA A 225 11.81 2.58 -16.31
C ALA A 225 11.78 1.54 -17.44
N GLU A 226 11.43 0.29 -17.11
CA GLU A 226 11.39 -0.79 -18.10
C GLU A 226 10.02 -0.92 -18.81
N ASN A 227 9.00 -0.21 -18.33
CA ASN A 227 7.62 -0.35 -18.77
C ASN A 227 7.09 -1.79 -18.70
N ARG A 228 7.38 -2.48 -17.58
CA ARG A 228 7.03 -3.89 -17.37
C ARG A 228 6.02 -4.07 -16.26
N GLU A 229 5.16 -5.05 -16.45
CA GLU A 229 4.19 -5.45 -15.43
C GLU A 229 4.76 -6.51 -14.48
N TYR A 230 4.41 -6.37 -13.20
CA TYR A 230 4.60 -7.35 -12.17
C TYR A 230 3.24 -7.73 -11.61
N VAL A 231 3.05 -8.99 -11.21
CA VAL A 231 1.84 -9.45 -10.52
C VAL A 231 2.24 -9.97 -9.16
N VAL A 232 1.60 -9.48 -8.11
CA VAL A 232 1.78 -9.94 -6.74
C VAL A 232 0.45 -10.48 -6.23
N ALA A 233 0.46 -11.68 -5.65
CA ALA A 233 -0.72 -12.27 -5.05
C ALA A 233 -0.44 -12.78 -3.65
N PHE A 234 -1.36 -12.50 -2.74
CA PHE A 234 -1.32 -12.84 -1.33
C PHE A 234 -2.51 -13.74 -1.01
N ASN A 235 -2.30 -14.85 -0.30
CA ASN A 235 -3.38 -15.71 0.16
C ASN A 235 -3.32 -15.86 1.67
N ASN A 236 -4.28 -15.29 2.39
CA ASN A 236 -4.38 -15.41 3.85
C ASN A 236 -5.17 -16.64 4.33
N GLY A 237 -5.60 -17.50 3.40
CA GLY A 237 -6.39 -18.68 3.68
C GLY A 237 -5.52 -19.92 3.93
N ALA A 238 -6.04 -20.85 4.71
CA ALA A 238 -5.39 -22.14 5.02
C ALA A 238 -5.38 -23.14 3.85
N LYS A 239 -5.91 -22.77 2.68
CA LYS A 239 -5.97 -23.64 1.48
C LYS A 239 -5.39 -22.91 0.27
N SER A 240 -4.79 -23.69 -0.63
CA SER A 240 -4.37 -23.17 -1.94
C SER A 240 -5.57 -22.76 -2.78
N MET A 241 -5.42 -21.68 -3.55
CA MET A 241 -6.47 -21.14 -4.41
C MET A 241 -5.96 -21.00 -5.84
N SER A 242 -6.74 -21.45 -6.84
CA SER A 242 -6.46 -21.17 -8.25
C SER A 242 -7.17 -19.89 -8.67
N ILE A 243 -6.42 -18.92 -9.16
CA ILE A 243 -6.94 -17.62 -9.62
C ILE A 243 -6.54 -17.34 -11.06
N GLU A 244 -7.27 -16.45 -11.71
CA GLU A 244 -6.94 -15.89 -13.02
C GLU A 244 -7.05 -14.37 -12.94
N VAL A 245 -6.01 -13.66 -13.38
CA VAL A 245 -6.00 -12.19 -13.44
C VAL A 245 -5.83 -11.71 -14.87
N ASN A 246 -6.49 -10.59 -15.19
CA ASN A 246 -6.26 -9.87 -16.45
C ASN A 246 -5.05 -8.94 -16.27
N THR A 247 -4.17 -8.94 -17.27
CA THR A 247 -2.89 -8.24 -17.26
C THR A 247 -2.79 -7.27 -18.45
N ALA A 248 -1.89 -6.31 -18.35
CA ALA A 248 -1.53 -5.39 -19.43
C ALA A 248 -0.52 -6.02 -20.42
N THR A 249 0.07 -7.16 -20.06
CA THR A 249 1.06 -7.89 -20.87
C THR A 249 0.51 -9.21 -21.43
N SER A 250 0.49 -9.40 -22.75
CA SER A 250 -0.12 -10.57 -23.40
C SER A 250 0.84 -11.49 -24.15
N THR A 251 2.13 -11.14 -24.23
CA THR A 251 3.17 -11.89 -24.96
C THR A 251 4.43 -12.07 -24.11
N GLY A 252 5.36 -12.94 -24.55
CA GLY A 252 6.67 -13.13 -23.91
C GLY A 252 6.69 -14.00 -22.65
N GLY A 253 5.54 -14.25 -22.04
CA GLY A 253 5.41 -15.05 -20.83
C GLY A 253 5.88 -14.32 -19.57
N TRP A 254 5.92 -15.06 -18.46
CA TRP A 254 6.16 -14.53 -17.13
C TRP A 254 7.21 -15.37 -16.41
N LYS A 255 7.94 -14.75 -15.46
CA LYS A 255 8.87 -15.42 -14.56
C LYS A 255 8.39 -15.26 -13.13
N SER A 256 8.22 -16.36 -12.39
CA SER A 256 8.03 -16.29 -10.94
C SER A 256 9.37 -15.94 -10.27
N ILE A 257 9.36 -14.88 -9.47
CA ILE A 257 10.54 -14.37 -8.74
C ILE A 257 10.39 -14.49 -7.22
N LEU A 258 9.19 -14.84 -6.73
CA LEU A 258 8.93 -15.24 -5.36
C LEU A 258 7.81 -16.29 -5.33
N GLY A 259 7.98 -17.27 -4.44
CA GLY A 259 7.03 -18.35 -4.22
C GLY A 259 7.09 -19.44 -5.28
N LYS A 260 6.62 -20.65 -4.93
CA LYS A 260 6.52 -21.78 -5.86
C LYS A 260 5.07 -21.90 -6.33
N THR A 261 4.87 -21.96 -7.64
CA THR A 261 3.53 -22.02 -8.23
C THR A 261 3.55 -22.66 -9.61
N THR A 262 2.44 -23.28 -10.00
CA THR A 262 2.15 -23.65 -11.38
C THR A 262 1.29 -22.57 -12.01
N TYR A 263 1.61 -22.18 -13.25
CA TYR A 263 0.89 -21.12 -13.95
C TYR A 263 0.76 -21.41 -15.44
N LYS A 264 -0.25 -20.80 -16.05
CA LYS A 264 -0.52 -20.80 -17.49
C LYS A 264 -0.92 -19.41 -17.93
N THR A 265 -0.49 -19.05 -19.13
CA THR A 265 -0.81 -17.76 -19.76
C THR A 265 -1.60 -17.99 -21.05
N THR A 266 -2.71 -17.26 -21.21
CA THR A 266 -3.52 -17.26 -22.44
C THR A 266 -3.81 -15.82 -22.83
N GLY A 267 -3.03 -15.26 -23.76
CA GLY A 267 -3.07 -13.83 -24.07
C GLY A 267 -2.80 -13.00 -22.81
N SER A 268 -3.67 -12.03 -22.51
CA SER A 268 -3.58 -11.17 -21.30
C SER A 268 -4.05 -11.84 -19.99
N LYS A 269 -4.28 -13.15 -19.97
CA LYS A 269 -4.75 -13.85 -18.78
C LYS A 269 -3.62 -14.65 -18.16
N LEU A 270 -3.32 -14.40 -16.89
CA LEU A 270 -2.38 -15.16 -16.08
C LEU A 270 -3.17 -15.98 -15.05
N LYS A 271 -3.20 -17.30 -15.22
CA LYS A 271 -3.84 -18.25 -14.30
C LYS A 271 -2.79 -19.00 -13.50
N PHE A 272 -2.92 -19.05 -12.18
CA PHE A 272 -1.92 -19.67 -11.30
C PHE A 272 -2.51 -20.11 -9.96
N ILE A 273 -1.75 -20.91 -9.22
CA ILE A 273 -2.10 -21.34 -7.87
C ILE A 273 -1.38 -20.46 -6.85
N VAL A 274 -2.11 -19.93 -5.87
CA VAL A 274 -1.55 -19.28 -4.69
C VAL A 274 -1.65 -20.26 -3.53
N PRO A 275 -0.54 -20.86 -3.05
CA PRO A 275 -0.56 -21.76 -1.89
C PRO A 275 -1.17 -21.10 -0.65
N ALA A 276 -1.56 -21.92 0.34
CA ALA A 276 -2.05 -21.42 1.61
C ALA A 276 -1.00 -20.51 2.29
N LEU A 277 -1.46 -19.42 2.93
CA LEU A 277 -0.62 -18.50 3.72
C LEU A 277 0.68 -18.10 3.01
N SER A 278 0.57 -17.67 1.75
CA SER A 278 1.75 -17.44 0.91
C SER A 278 1.62 -16.22 0.01
N THR A 279 2.78 -15.78 -0.48
CA THR A 279 2.90 -14.71 -1.47
C THR A 279 3.59 -15.23 -2.73
N ILE A 280 3.01 -14.93 -3.89
CA ILE A 280 3.59 -15.19 -5.21
C ILE A 280 3.89 -13.86 -5.90
N VAL A 281 5.07 -13.75 -6.52
CA VAL A 281 5.43 -12.60 -7.36
C VAL A 281 5.86 -13.08 -8.74
N PHE A 282 5.28 -12.49 -9.77
CA PHE A 282 5.68 -12.64 -11.16
C PHE A 282 6.22 -11.33 -11.74
N ARG A 283 7.18 -11.46 -12.65
CA ARG A 283 7.66 -10.41 -13.56
C ARG A 283 7.33 -10.79 -14.99
N ALA A 284 6.77 -9.86 -15.77
CA ALA A 284 6.58 -10.05 -17.20
C ALA A 284 7.93 -10.04 -17.94
N ASN A 285 8.09 -10.92 -18.93
CA ASN A 285 9.31 -10.96 -19.76
C ASN A 285 9.32 -9.87 -20.84
N ASN A 286 8.14 -9.38 -21.25
CA ASN A 286 7.98 -8.30 -22.21
C ASN A 286 7.47 -7.02 -21.54
N VAL A 287 7.56 -5.92 -22.28
CA VAL A 287 6.97 -4.63 -21.87
C VAL A 287 5.46 -4.65 -22.07
N ILE A 288 4.77 -3.72 -21.41
CA ILE A 288 3.31 -3.56 -21.49
C ILE A 288 2.91 -3.14 -22.91
N GLU A 289 2.02 -3.91 -23.55
CA GLU A 289 1.49 -3.60 -24.88
C GLU A 289 -0.03 -3.35 -24.92
N ARG A 290 -0.79 -3.70 -23.89
CA ARG A 290 -2.24 -3.47 -23.84
C ARG A 290 -2.58 -2.10 -23.29
N VAL A 291 -2.44 -1.08 -24.13
CA VAL A 291 -2.56 0.33 -23.76
C VAL A 291 -3.89 1.01 -24.16
N LYS A 292 -4.87 0.22 -24.60
CA LYS A 292 -6.19 0.75 -24.99
C LYS A 292 -6.89 1.37 -23.78
N VAL A 293 -7.39 2.59 -23.96
CA VAL A 293 -8.19 3.32 -22.96
C VAL A 293 -9.58 3.55 -23.53
N THR A 294 -10.61 3.23 -22.76
CA THR A 294 -11.98 3.66 -23.02
C THR A 294 -12.31 4.76 -22.01
N SER A 295 -12.65 5.95 -22.48
CA SER A 295 -13.02 7.10 -21.64
C SER A 295 -14.53 7.33 -21.60
N GLY A 296 -15.00 7.73 -20.42
CA GLY A 296 -16.30 8.34 -20.20
C GLY A 296 -16.14 9.81 -19.79
N LYS A 297 -16.94 10.24 -18.82
CA LYS A 297 -16.96 11.61 -18.30
C LYS A 297 -16.13 11.76 -17.02
N VAL A 298 -15.81 13.01 -16.69
CA VAL A 298 -15.41 13.42 -15.34
C VAL A 298 -16.68 13.81 -14.58
N SER A 299 -16.75 13.48 -13.29
CA SER A 299 -17.88 13.87 -12.43
C SER A 299 -17.39 14.26 -11.04
N ALA A 300 -18.08 15.20 -10.40
CA ALA A 300 -17.87 15.54 -9.00
C ALA A 300 -19.13 15.22 -8.20
N LEU A 301 -18.96 14.58 -7.04
CA LEU A 301 -20.03 14.30 -6.08
C LEU A 301 -19.54 14.65 -4.68
N VAL A 302 -20.46 15.06 -3.79
CA VAL A 302 -20.14 15.21 -2.37
C VAL A 302 -19.75 13.85 -1.81
N ASP A 303 -18.66 13.82 -1.06
CA ASP A 303 -18.26 12.71 -0.22
C ASP A 303 -18.81 12.94 1.19
N ASP A 304 -19.85 12.20 1.57
CA ASP A 304 -20.56 12.40 2.84
C ASP A 304 -19.67 12.17 4.07
N MET A 305 -18.57 11.43 3.93
CA MET A 305 -17.63 11.17 5.01
C MET A 305 -16.81 12.39 5.41
N THR A 306 -16.51 13.28 4.46
CA THR A 306 -15.57 14.39 4.64
C THR A 306 -16.18 15.75 4.33
N GLY A 307 -17.29 15.78 3.60
CA GLY A 307 -17.85 16.98 2.99
C GLY A 307 -17.05 17.51 1.79
N TYR A 308 -16.01 16.81 1.35
CA TYR A 308 -15.23 17.16 0.16
C TYR A 308 -16.00 16.78 -1.11
N TYR A 309 -15.60 17.33 -2.26
CA TYR A 309 -16.10 16.87 -3.55
C TYR A 309 -15.14 15.86 -4.16
N LYS A 310 -15.57 14.60 -4.28
CA LYS A 310 -14.84 13.55 -4.99
C LYS A 310 -15.00 13.73 -6.50
N VAL A 311 -13.94 14.17 -7.15
CA VAL A 311 -13.82 14.25 -8.61
C VAL A 311 -13.31 12.91 -9.13
N SER A 312 -14.08 12.25 -9.99
CA SER A 312 -13.76 10.92 -10.53
C SER A 312 -13.70 10.93 -12.05
N ALA A 313 -12.73 10.20 -12.62
CA ALA A 313 -12.61 9.99 -14.05
C ALA A 313 -13.10 8.58 -14.43
N SER A 314 -14.15 8.51 -15.25
CA SER A 314 -14.65 7.23 -15.75
C SER A 314 -13.72 6.69 -16.85
N LEU A 315 -12.80 5.80 -16.48
CA LEU A 315 -11.82 5.21 -17.39
C LEU A 315 -11.78 3.69 -17.22
N THR A 316 -11.78 2.97 -18.33
CA THR A 316 -11.56 1.53 -18.36
C THR A 316 -10.33 1.22 -19.19
N SER A 317 -9.36 0.55 -18.57
CA SER A 317 -8.17 0.05 -19.25
C SER A 317 -7.62 -1.20 -18.55
N ARG A 318 -6.85 -2.01 -19.30
CA ARG A 318 -5.97 -3.03 -18.71
C ARG A 318 -4.63 -2.44 -18.29
N ASP A 319 -4.28 -1.29 -18.85
CA ASP A 319 -3.05 -0.57 -18.62
C ASP A 319 -3.00 0.10 -17.25
N PHE A 320 -1.81 0.57 -16.89
CA PHE A 320 -1.54 1.41 -15.72
C PHE A 320 -1.54 2.87 -16.16
N LEU A 321 -2.68 3.54 -15.98
CA LEU A 321 -2.81 4.94 -16.36
C LEU A 321 -2.28 5.83 -15.25
N SER A 322 -1.73 6.97 -15.66
CA SER A 322 -1.52 8.14 -14.81
C SER A 322 -2.59 9.16 -15.16
N VAL A 323 -3.48 9.48 -14.23
CA VAL A 323 -4.64 10.36 -14.46
C VAL A 323 -4.48 11.63 -13.64
N GLU A 324 -4.17 12.72 -14.33
CA GLU A 324 -4.07 14.03 -13.69
C GLU A 324 -5.40 14.77 -13.80
N PHE A 325 -5.85 15.34 -12.69
CA PHE A 325 -7.07 16.10 -12.60
C PHE A 325 -6.78 17.59 -12.54
N PHE A 326 -7.63 18.39 -13.16
CA PHE A 326 -7.49 19.85 -13.20
C PHE A 326 -8.81 20.53 -12.86
N VAL A 327 -8.71 21.68 -12.22
CA VAL A 327 -9.81 22.60 -11.97
C VAL A 327 -9.46 23.98 -12.51
N ARG A 328 -10.46 24.71 -12.99
CA ARG A 328 -10.41 26.15 -13.12
C ARG A 328 -11.75 26.74 -12.67
N THR A 329 -11.71 27.99 -12.25
CA THR A 329 -12.88 28.73 -11.79
C THR A 329 -13.43 29.56 -12.95
N SER A 330 -14.71 29.92 -12.91
CA SER A 330 -15.33 30.74 -13.96
C SER A 330 -14.65 32.11 -14.15
N VAL A 331 -13.91 32.57 -13.14
CA VAL A 331 -13.17 33.85 -13.15
C VAL A 331 -11.73 33.72 -13.66
N SER A 332 -11.23 32.51 -13.89
CA SER A 332 -9.86 32.25 -14.36
C SER A 332 -9.83 31.36 -15.59
N SER A 333 -9.06 31.76 -16.61
CA SER A 333 -8.80 30.90 -17.77
C SER A 333 -7.76 29.81 -17.51
N SER A 334 -7.02 29.90 -16.40
CA SER A 334 -5.88 29.02 -16.09
C SER A 334 -6.31 27.75 -15.36
N TRP A 335 -5.81 26.61 -15.82
CA TRP A 335 -6.02 25.31 -15.18
C TRP A 335 -5.01 25.08 -14.05
N THR A 336 -5.50 24.64 -12.90
CA THR A 336 -4.70 24.23 -11.74
C THR A 336 -4.81 22.73 -11.54
N SER A 337 -3.69 22.06 -11.29
CA SER A 337 -3.68 20.62 -10.99
C SER A 337 -4.30 20.37 -9.61
N LEU A 338 -5.17 19.36 -9.52
CA LEU A 338 -5.72 18.84 -8.27
C LEU A 338 -4.89 17.67 -7.73
N GLY A 339 -4.04 17.07 -8.58
CA GLY A 339 -3.25 15.88 -8.26
C GLY A 339 -3.28 14.84 -9.37
N THR A 340 -2.38 13.88 -9.26
CA THR A 340 -2.28 12.74 -10.18
C THR A 340 -2.55 11.45 -9.44
N ASP A 341 -3.54 10.71 -9.92
CA ASP A 341 -3.86 9.38 -9.43
C ASP A 341 -3.33 8.32 -10.41
N THR A 342 -2.77 7.25 -9.86
CA THR A 342 -2.24 6.13 -10.63
C THR A 342 -2.92 4.80 -10.30
N ASN A 343 -3.88 4.77 -9.36
CA ASN A 343 -4.54 3.54 -8.92
C ASN A 343 -6.02 3.58 -9.29
N ALA A 344 -6.42 2.82 -10.32
CA ALA A 344 -7.84 2.74 -10.68
C ALA A 344 -8.69 2.16 -9.53
N PRO A 345 -9.92 2.66 -9.29
CA PRO A 345 -10.62 3.73 -10.02
C PRO A 345 -10.10 5.13 -9.69
N TYR A 346 -9.98 5.99 -10.70
CA TYR A 346 -9.22 7.24 -10.55
C TYR A 346 -10.03 8.38 -9.93
N SER A 347 -9.52 8.99 -8.86
CA SER A 347 -10.17 10.15 -8.25
C SER A 347 -9.25 11.12 -7.49
N VAL A 348 -9.79 12.31 -7.24
CA VAL A 348 -9.19 13.35 -6.39
C VAL A 348 -10.27 14.09 -5.62
N PHE A 349 -9.90 14.78 -4.54
CA PHE A 349 -10.86 15.48 -3.68
C PHE A 349 -10.62 16.99 -3.67
N ILE A 350 -11.68 17.77 -3.89
CA ILE A 350 -11.70 19.22 -3.77
C ILE A 350 -12.24 19.59 -2.39
N ASN A 351 -11.49 20.41 -1.65
CA ASN A 351 -11.98 21.00 -0.41
C ASN A 351 -12.93 22.16 -0.76
N PRO A 352 -14.24 22.11 -0.41
CA PRO A 352 -15.15 23.19 -0.73
C PRO A 352 -14.70 24.54 -0.16
N LYS A 353 -14.00 24.55 0.98
CA LYS A 353 -13.50 25.78 1.62
C LYS A 353 -12.48 26.54 0.78
N GLU A 354 -11.84 25.88 -0.18
CA GLU A 354 -10.83 26.50 -1.06
C GLU A 354 -11.47 27.18 -2.29
N ILE A 355 -12.73 26.86 -2.64
CA ILE A 355 -13.38 27.29 -3.90
C ILE A 355 -14.89 27.59 -3.70
N LEU A 356 -15.25 28.25 -2.60
CA LEU A 356 -16.64 28.49 -2.18
C LEU A 356 -17.41 29.43 -3.12
N GLY A 357 -18.65 29.04 -3.48
CA GLY A 357 -19.60 29.90 -4.19
C GLY A 357 -19.27 30.11 -5.67
N GLU A 358 -18.30 29.38 -6.21
CA GLU A 358 -17.86 29.49 -7.59
C GLU A 358 -18.41 28.36 -8.48
N SER A 359 -18.67 28.70 -9.74
CA SER A 359 -18.81 27.71 -10.80
C SER A 359 -17.42 27.27 -11.24
N ILE A 360 -17.19 25.97 -11.25
CA ILE A 360 -15.91 25.37 -11.60
C ILE A 360 -16.04 24.51 -12.85
N GLU A 361 -14.94 24.44 -13.59
CA GLU A 361 -14.74 23.49 -14.66
C GLU A 361 -13.68 22.48 -14.24
N ILE A 362 -13.96 21.21 -14.48
CA ILE A 362 -13.07 20.10 -14.17
C ILE A 362 -12.77 19.31 -15.43
N LYS A 363 -11.51 18.89 -15.57
CA LYS A 363 -11.09 17.95 -16.61
C LYS A 363 -10.06 16.96 -16.05
N ALA A 364 -9.84 15.88 -16.79
CA ALA A 364 -8.81 14.92 -16.46
C ALA A 364 -8.00 14.58 -17.72
N ARG A 365 -6.71 14.29 -17.54
CA ARG A 365 -5.81 13.83 -18.59
C ARG A 365 -5.25 12.47 -18.18
N ALA A 366 -5.61 11.43 -18.93
CA ALA A 366 -5.05 10.09 -18.75
C ALA A 366 -3.83 9.91 -19.64
N THR A 367 -2.72 9.41 -19.09
CA THR A 367 -1.52 9.03 -19.83
C THR A 367 -1.30 7.53 -19.71
N ASN A 368 -1.19 6.84 -20.84
CA ASN A 368 -1.01 5.39 -20.89
C ASN A 368 0.47 4.99 -20.82
N SER A 369 0.75 3.69 -20.85
CA SER A 369 2.12 3.16 -20.75
C SER A 369 3.01 3.41 -21.97
N LYS A 370 2.48 3.95 -23.06
CA LYS A 370 3.28 4.46 -24.20
C LYS A 370 3.53 5.97 -24.13
N GLY A 371 3.01 6.65 -23.10
CA GLY A 371 3.07 8.11 -23.00
C GLY A 371 2.00 8.82 -23.84
N GLU A 372 1.06 8.09 -24.44
CA GLU A 372 -0.05 8.68 -25.18
C GLU A 372 -1.03 9.29 -24.18
N ALA A 373 -1.43 10.53 -24.41
CA ALA A 373 -2.35 11.27 -23.56
C ALA A 373 -3.75 11.32 -24.18
N LEU A 374 -4.75 11.12 -23.32
CA LEU A 374 -6.17 11.27 -23.62
C LEU A 374 -6.76 12.31 -22.66
N GLU A 375 -7.22 13.44 -23.19
CA GLU A 375 -8.01 14.39 -22.42
C GLU A 375 -9.47 13.93 -22.37
N LEU A 376 -10.05 13.90 -21.17
CA LEU A 376 -11.46 13.65 -20.98
C LEU A 376 -12.26 14.95 -21.19
N PRO A 377 -13.53 14.86 -21.62
CA PRO A 377 -14.38 16.04 -21.77
C PRO A 377 -14.46 16.86 -20.48
N THR A 378 -14.40 18.19 -20.63
CA THR A 378 -14.59 19.12 -19.51
C THR A 378 -16.02 19.00 -18.99
N SER A 379 -16.17 19.02 -17.68
CA SER A 379 -17.47 19.04 -17.00
C SER A 379 -17.57 20.30 -16.16
N GLN A 380 -18.75 20.93 -16.14
CA GLN A 380 -19.05 22.06 -15.28
C GLN A 380 -19.74 21.57 -14.01
N PHE A 381 -19.38 22.18 -12.89
CA PHE A 381 -19.90 21.87 -11.57
C PHE A 381 -20.00 23.14 -10.74
N THR A 382 -21.04 23.26 -9.92
CA THR A 382 -21.18 24.38 -8.98
C THR A 382 -21.04 23.86 -7.57
N ILE A 383 -20.09 24.41 -6.81
CA ILE A 383 -19.99 24.17 -5.38
C ILE A 383 -20.96 25.16 -4.71
N PRO A 384 -22.05 24.69 -4.07
CA PRO A 384 -22.99 25.56 -3.39
C PRO A 384 -22.29 26.40 -2.32
N ALA A 385 -22.72 27.65 -2.17
CA ALA A 385 -22.40 28.40 -0.96
C ALA A 385 -23.08 27.72 0.26
N PRO A 386 -22.49 27.81 1.47
CA PRO A 386 -23.02 27.19 2.68
C PRO A 386 -24.44 27.60 3.03
#